data_AF-A0AAV8UF57-F1
#
_entry.id   AF-A0AAV8UF57-F1
#
_cell.length_a   1.000
_cell.length_b   1.000
_cell.length_c   1.000
_cell.angle_alpha   90.00
_cell.angle_beta   90.00
_cell.angle_gamma   90.00
#
_symmetry.space_group_name_H-M   'P 1'
#
loop_
_entity.id
_entity.type
_entity.pdbx_description
1 polymer ?
#
loop_
_entity_poly.entity_id
_entity_poly.type
_entity_poly.pdbx_seq_one_letter_code
_entity_poly.pdbx_strand_id
1 'polypeptide(L)'
;MDAGVGNGDDGMYDLRRAFGALSDETKVGAVIEALCSEGKVAESVQALEQVYGTGRAKVPNKTKTVMIDAAVTSGDTSNISLVMTALAPTLNGYGVSTCAYKPEASKMEIPDQQRQSAVLYATTFLSVNIVSIGLELVDVTTGVDTDIPGELFLLEVLFLFADVFLWRRDAIKKVMDGLQRIFEKDNIRKCRVEASSFVAAYLLGVPLLCYRPSRESMALIEAKDNLDKLLVWAMAGPASEVQIDGKLIETDETVALNLLKSLPTSMRRGLGLTGEEEALNRVRWALAEASKLLQFHSGLLAEVERRMLAGASVGECVQFVEQLASGTPPSPARA
;
A
#
# COMPACT_ATOMS: atom_id res chain seq x y z
N MET A 1 -52.00 -35.78 15.17
CA MET A 1 -51.62 -34.47 14.58
C MET A 1 -50.19 -34.66 14.12
N ASP A 2 -50.05 -35.27 12.97
CA ASP A 2 -48.78 -35.84 12.55
C ASP A 2 -48.18 -34.89 11.53
N ALA A 3 -47.09 -34.23 11.92
CA ALA A 3 -46.33 -33.39 11.03
C ALA A 3 -45.66 -34.29 9.99
N GLY A 4 -46.17 -34.27 8.75
CA GLY A 4 -45.62 -35.07 7.66
C GLY A 4 -44.15 -34.74 7.44
N VAL A 5 -43.28 -35.73 7.62
CA VAL A 5 -41.85 -35.60 7.35
C VAL A 5 -41.67 -35.41 5.84
N GLY A 6 -41.37 -34.18 5.43
CA GLY A 6 -41.13 -33.84 4.02
C GLY A 6 -39.97 -34.65 3.48
N ASN A 7 -40.17 -35.32 2.34
CA ASN A 7 -39.21 -36.25 1.78
C ASN A 7 -37.99 -35.49 1.22
N GLY A 8 -36.82 -35.66 1.84
CA GLY A 8 -35.63 -34.84 1.56
C GLY A 8 -35.01 -35.01 0.17
N ASP A 9 -35.33 -36.10 -0.54
CA ASP A 9 -34.74 -36.43 -1.84
C ASP A 9 -35.13 -35.45 -2.95
N ASP A 10 -36.39 -34.97 -3.00
CA ASP A 10 -36.90 -34.17 -4.12
C ASP A 10 -36.07 -32.90 -4.35
N GLY A 11 -35.66 -32.22 -3.27
CA GLY A 11 -34.79 -31.04 -3.34
C GLY A 11 -33.38 -31.32 -3.85
N MET A 12 -32.85 -32.53 -3.66
CA MET A 12 -31.53 -32.92 -4.16
C MET A 12 -31.55 -33.23 -5.67
N TYR A 13 -32.68 -33.73 -6.20
CA TYR A 13 -32.87 -33.91 -7.64
C TYR A 13 -32.96 -32.56 -8.38
N ASP A 14 -33.72 -31.60 -7.84
CA ASP A 14 -33.82 -30.27 -8.44
C ASP A 14 -32.48 -29.50 -8.38
N LEU A 15 -31.71 -29.60 -7.29
CA LEU A 15 -30.36 -29.04 -7.23
C LEU A 15 -29.43 -29.62 -8.30
N ARG A 16 -29.42 -30.95 -8.51
CA ARG A 16 -28.64 -31.56 -9.59
C ARG A 16 -29.08 -31.10 -10.98
N ARG A 17 -30.39 -30.94 -11.19
CA ARG A 17 -30.95 -30.49 -12.46
C ARG A 17 -30.60 -29.03 -12.76
N ALA A 18 -30.69 -28.16 -11.75
CA ALA A 18 -30.29 -26.76 -11.84
C ALA A 18 -28.78 -26.62 -12.11
N PHE A 19 -27.94 -27.35 -11.37
CA PHE A 19 -26.49 -27.30 -11.54
C PHE A 19 -26.06 -27.82 -12.93
N GLY A 20 -26.74 -28.85 -13.46
CA GLY A 20 -26.51 -29.36 -14.81
C GLY A 20 -26.78 -28.33 -15.92
N ALA A 21 -27.68 -27.36 -15.69
CA ALA A 21 -28.05 -26.33 -16.65
C ALA A 21 -27.13 -25.10 -16.67
N LEU A 22 -26.20 -24.97 -15.71
CA LEU A 22 -25.22 -23.87 -15.66
C LEU A 22 -24.14 -24.03 -16.74
N SER A 23 -23.57 -22.93 -17.25
CA SER A 23 -22.37 -23.01 -18.10
C SER A 23 -21.18 -23.53 -17.29
N ASP A 24 -20.24 -24.23 -17.92
CA ASP A 24 -19.08 -24.79 -17.21
C ASP A 24 -18.17 -23.69 -16.65
N GLU A 25 -18.11 -22.51 -17.27
CA GLU A 25 -17.49 -21.30 -16.71
C GLU A 25 -18.14 -20.91 -15.37
N THR A 26 -19.47 -20.99 -15.26
CA THR A 26 -20.21 -20.68 -14.03
C THR A 26 -19.98 -21.76 -12.97
N LYS A 27 -19.98 -23.05 -13.36
CA LYS A 27 -19.69 -24.17 -12.44
C LYS A 27 -18.29 -24.04 -11.84
N VAL A 28 -17.28 -23.78 -12.68
CA VAL A 28 -15.88 -23.62 -12.26
C VAL A 28 -15.70 -22.34 -11.45
N GLY A 29 -16.34 -21.23 -11.85
CA GLY A 29 -16.34 -19.99 -11.06
C GLY A 29 -16.87 -20.22 -9.64
N ALA A 30 -17.96 -20.96 -9.48
CA ALA A 30 -18.51 -21.32 -8.17
C ALA A 30 -17.58 -22.25 -7.35
N VAL A 31 -16.88 -23.19 -7.99
CA VAL A 31 -15.87 -24.04 -7.32
C VAL A 31 -14.66 -23.22 -6.84
N ILE A 32 -14.16 -22.30 -7.66
CA ILE A 32 -13.06 -21.40 -7.29
C ILE A 32 -13.50 -20.49 -6.13
N GLU A 33 -14.68 -19.89 -6.20
CA GLU A 33 -15.23 -19.08 -5.10
C GLU A 33 -15.38 -19.86 -3.80
N ALA A 34 -15.82 -21.13 -3.86
CA ALA A 34 -15.91 -22.00 -2.70
C ALA A 34 -14.53 -22.29 -2.10
N LEU A 35 -13.53 -22.67 -2.91
CA LEU A 35 -12.15 -22.89 -2.46
C LEU A 35 -11.55 -21.64 -1.82
N CYS A 36 -11.77 -20.46 -2.42
CA CYS A 36 -11.38 -19.18 -1.83
C CYS A 36 -12.05 -18.93 -0.46
N SER A 37 -13.33 -19.27 -0.30
CA SER A 37 -14.04 -19.14 0.99
C SER A 37 -13.57 -20.12 2.06
N GLU A 38 -12.98 -21.26 1.67
CA GLU A 38 -12.31 -22.21 2.56
C GLU A 38 -10.83 -21.85 2.85
N GLY A 39 -10.33 -20.74 2.29
CA GLY A 39 -8.92 -20.34 2.40
C GLY A 39 -7.95 -21.14 1.53
N LYS A 40 -8.44 -22.02 0.65
CA LYS A 40 -7.68 -22.92 -0.23
C LYS A 40 -7.20 -22.21 -1.49
N VAL A 41 -6.37 -21.19 -1.29
CA VAL A 41 -5.94 -20.28 -2.38
C VAL A 41 -5.12 -21.03 -3.43
N ALA A 42 -4.20 -21.93 -3.03
CA ALA A 42 -3.37 -22.69 -3.96
C ALA A 42 -4.22 -23.64 -4.85
N GLU A 43 -5.19 -24.33 -4.27
CA GLU A 43 -6.12 -25.20 -5.00
C GLU A 43 -7.05 -24.39 -5.91
N SER A 44 -7.46 -23.19 -5.49
CA SER A 44 -8.25 -22.28 -6.33
C SER A 44 -7.48 -21.83 -7.59
N VAL A 45 -6.17 -21.65 -7.47
CA VAL A 45 -5.28 -21.34 -8.61
C VAL A 45 -5.08 -22.56 -9.51
N GLN A 46 -4.87 -23.76 -8.95
CA GLN A 46 -4.78 -24.99 -9.76
C GLN A 46 -6.08 -25.24 -10.55
N ALA A 47 -7.25 -24.99 -9.96
CA ALA A 47 -8.54 -25.07 -10.64
C ALA A 47 -8.68 -24.00 -11.75
N LEU A 48 -8.18 -22.78 -11.52
CA LEU A 48 -8.13 -21.72 -12.53
C LEU A 48 -7.24 -22.14 -13.72
N GLU A 49 -6.02 -22.61 -13.46
CA GLU A 49 -5.05 -23.00 -14.48
C GLU A 49 -5.53 -24.18 -15.34
N GLN A 50 -6.10 -25.22 -14.71
CA GLN A 50 -6.62 -26.41 -15.43
C GLN A 50 -7.73 -26.07 -16.44
N VAL A 51 -8.57 -25.09 -16.13
CA VAL A 51 -9.72 -24.72 -16.97
C VAL A 51 -9.36 -23.59 -17.94
N TYR A 52 -8.88 -22.47 -17.41
CA TYR A 52 -8.67 -21.23 -18.17
C TYR A 52 -7.29 -21.14 -18.82
N GLY A 53 -6.28 -21.87 -18.30
CA GLY A 53 -4.95 -21.97 -18.93
C GLY A 53 -4.97 -22.63 -20.31
N THR A 54 -6.08 -23.30 -20.69
CA THR A 54 -6.32 -23.80 -22.04
C THR A 54 -6.71 -22.71 -23.06
N GLY A 55 -6.95 -21.47 -22.60
CA GLY A 55 -7.36 -20.33 -23.44
C GLY A 55 -8.80 -20.41 -24.00
N ARG A 56 -9.60 -21.40 -23.59
CA ARG A 56 -10.92 -21.70 -24.16
C ARG A 56 -12.10 -20.96 -23.52
N ALA A 57 -11.88 -20.35 -22.35
CA ALA A 57 -12.91 -19.75 -21.50
C ALA A 57 -12.41 -18.39 -20.96
N LYS A 58 -13.33 -17.51 -20.55
CA LYS A 58 -12.98 -16.22 -19.92
C LYS A 58 -13.24 -16.26 -18.43
N VAL A 59 -12.20 -15.98 -17.62
CA VAL A 59 -12.33 -15.90 -16.15
C VAL A 59 -13.36 -14.82 -15.79
N PRO A 60 -14.48 -15.14 -15.11
CA PRO A 60 -15.48 -14.16 -14.74
C PRO A 60 -14.92 -13.10 -13.80
N ASN A 61 -15.25 -11.82 -14.00
CA ASN A 61 -14.71 -10.73 -13.20
C ASN A 61 -15.03 -10.86 -11.69
N LYS A 62 -16.14 -11.52 -11.32
CA LYS A 62 -16.46 -11.86 -9.92
C LYS A 62 -15.48 -12.87 -9.34
N THR A 63 -15.10 -13.90 -10.09
CA THR A 63 -14.10 -14.89 -9.70
C THR A 63 -12.73 -14.24 -9.52
N LYS A 64 -12.32 -13.32 -10.42
CA LYS A 64 -11.09 -12.53 -10.25
C LYS A 64 -11.07 -11.77 -8.91
N THR A 65 -12.15 -11.03 -8.63
CA THR A 65 -12.32 -10.28 -7.37
C THR A 65 -12.19 -11.19 -6.15
N VAL A 66 -12.94 -12.30 -6.11
CA VAL A 66 -12.93 -13.23 -4.97
C VAL A 66 -11.56 -13.90 -4.75
N MET A 67 -10.86 -14.28 -5.82
CA MET A 67 -9.50 -14.84 -5.69
C MET A 67 -8.51 -13.83 -5.11
N ILE A 68 -8.55 -12.58 -5.59
CA ILE A 68 -7.70 -11.50 -5.09
C ILE A 68 -8.00 -11.21 -3.62
N ASP A 69 -9.28 -11.04 -3.27
CA ASP A 69 -9.67 -10.71 -1.89
C ASP A 69 -9.38 -11.85 -0.91
N ALA A 70 -9.53 -13.11 -1.31
CA ALA A 70 -9.14 -14.26 -0.50
C ALA A 70 -7.61 -14.32 -0.29
N ALA A 71 -6.82 -14.04 -1.33
CA ALA A 71 -5.36 -13.98 -1.20
C ALA A 71 -4.92 -12.85 -0.25
N VAL A 72 -5.50 -11.65 -0.39
CA VAL A 72 -5.25 -10.51 0.51
C VAL A 72 -5.67 -10.84 1.95
N THR A 73 -6.85 -11.45 2.14
CA THR A 73 -7.36 -11.84 3.47
C THR A 73 -6.51 -12.92 4.13
N SER A 74 -5.81 -13.76 3.35
CA SER A 74 -4.88 -14.77 3.90
C SER A 74 -3.65 -14.18 4.59
N GLY A 75 -3.35 -12.89 4.37
CA GLY A 75 -2.14 -12.22 4.86
C GLY A 75 -0.85 -12.63 4.14
N ASP A 76 -0.79 -13.83 3.57
CA ASP A 76 0.40 -14.35 2.89
C ASP A 76 0.62 -13.69 1.51
N THR A 77 1.67 -12.88 1.45
CA THR A 77 2.26 -12.31 0.23
C THR A 77 2.55 -13.35 -0.86
N SER A 78 2.82 -14.60 -0.51
CA SER A 78 3.06 -15.71 -1.45
C SER A 78 1.78 -16.10 -2.19
N ASN A 79 0.66 -16.23 -1.48
CA ASN A 79 -0.67 -16.47 -2.06
C ASN A 79 -1.10 -15.34 -3.00
N ILE A 80 -0.84 -14.08 -2.60
CA ILE A 80 -1.13 -12.89 -3.43
C ILE A 80 -0.29 -12.93 -4.71
N SER A 81 1.01 -13.22 -4.61
CA SER A 81 1.89 -13.34 -5.77
C SER A 81 1.47 -14.47 -6.73
N LEU A 82 1.06 -15.61 -6.18
CA LEU A 82 0.55 -16.76 -6.93
C LEU A 82 -0.74 -16.41 -7.69
N VAL A 83 -1.75 -15.85 -7.01
CA VAL A 83 -3.02 -15.43 -7.63
C VAL A 83 -2.81 -14.35 -8.67
N MET A 84 -1.99 -13.33 -8.39
CA MET A 84 -1.73 -12.26 -9.36
C MET A 84 -0.96 -12.75 -10.58
N THR A 85 -0.03 -13.70 -10.41
CA THR A 85 0.68 -14.32 -11.55
C THR A 85 -0.25 -15.16 -12.42
N ALA A 86 -1.13 -15.96 -11.81
CA ALA A 86 -2.09 -16.79 -12.54
C ALA A 86 -3.21 -15.97 -13.22
N LEU A 87 -3.62 -14.83 -12.62
CA LEU A 87 -4.60 -13.93 -13.21
C LEU A 87 -4.02 -12.96 -14.25
N ALA A 88 -2.72 -12.66 -14.23
CA ALA A 88 -2.08 -11.67 -15.12
C ALA A 88 -2.43 -11.82 -16.62
N PRO A 89 -2.48 -13.03 -17.23
CA PRO A 89 -2.86 -13.19 -18.64
C PRO A 89 -4.33 -12.83 -18.96
N THR A 90 -5.14 -12.57 -17.93
CA THR A 90 -6.59 -12.30 -18.04
C THR A 90 -6.98 -10.87 -17.68
N LEU A 91 -6.01 -10.06 -17.26
CA LEU A 91 -6.14 -8.65 -16.87
C LEU A 91 -5.65 -7.75 -18.02
N ASN A 92 -6.40 -6.71 -18.34
CA ASN A 92 -6.16 -5.85 -19.51
C ASN A 92 -5.30 -4.63 -19.17
N GLY A 93 -5.44 -4.10 -17.95
CA GLY A 93 -4.67 -2.94 -17.46
C GLY A 93 -3.41 -3.30 -16.65
N TYR A 94 -3.22 -4.57 -16.31
CA TYR A 94 -2.10 -5.03 -15.48
C TYR A 94 -0.80 -5.09 -16.29
N GLY A 95 0.27 -4.43 -15.82
CA GLY A 95 1.57 -4.45 -16.49
C GLY A 95 1.69 -3.62 -17.78
N VAL A 96 0.68 -2.81 -18.11
CA VAL A 96 0.65 -1.96 -19.32
C VAL A 96 1.74 -0.88 -19.31
N SER A 97 2.16 -0.40 -18.13
CA SER A 97 3.22 0.59 -17.98
C SER A 97 4.59 -0.06 -17.84
N THR A 98 5.50 0.32 -18.73
CA THR A 98 6.92 -0.03 -18.65
C THR A 98 7.74 1.16 -18.13
N CYS A 99 8.61 0.93 -17.15
CA CYS A 99 9.61 1.88 -16.69
C CYS A 99 11.02 1.28 -16.83
N ALA A 100 11.99 2.10 -17.23
CA ALA A 100 13.40 1.73 -17.31
C ALA A 100 14.25 2.93 -16.90
N TYR A 101 15.27 2.70 -16.06
CA TYR A 101 16.10 3.75 -15.50
C TYR A 101 16.75 4.64 -16.57
N LYS A 102 16.56 5.96 -16.44
CA LYS A 102 17.18 6.99 -17.30
C LYS A 102 17.96 7.97 -16.42
N PRO A 103 19.30 7.88 -16.36
CA PRO A 103 20.10 8.63 -15.38
C PRO A 103 19.96 10.16 -15.50
N GLU A 104 19.77 10.67 -16.71
CA GLU A 104 19.66 12.11 -17.02
C GLU A 104 18.36 12.77 -16.51
N ALA A 105 17.34 11.99 -16.12
CA ALA A 105 16.02 12.51 -15.75
C ALA A 105 15.86 12.86 -14.25
N SER A 106 16.92 12.71 -13.45
CA SER A 106 16.90 12.74 -11.97
C SER A 106 17.03 14.15 -11.35
N LYS A 107 16.19 15.11 -11.77
CA LYS A 107 16.17 16.48 -11.20
C LYS A 107 15.18 16.70 -10.04
N MET A 108 14.38 15.70 -9.68
CA MET A 108 13.46 15.81 -8.54
C MET A 108 14.24 15.62 -7.25
N GLU A 109 14.32 16.67 -6.43
CA GLU A 109 14.78 16.53 -5.05
C GLU A 109 13.74 15.71 -4.25
N ILE A 110 14.24 14.92 -3.30
CA ILE A 110 13.36 14.25 -2.33
C ILE A 110 13.21 15.24 -1.17
N PRO A 111 12.04 15.88 -0.98
CA PRO A 111 11.85 16.72 0.18
C PRO A 111 11.90 15.87 1.45
N ASP A 112 12.43 16.46 2.52
CA ASP A 112 12.35 15.95 3.88
C ASP A 112 13.16 14.69 4.26
N GLN A 113 14.46 14.71 3.96
CA GLN A 113 15.47 13.91 4.67
C GLN A 113 15.51 14.14 6.21
N GLN A 114 14.65 15.00 6.76
CA GLN A 114 14.62 15.37 8.18
C GLN A 114 13.51 14.68 8.97
N ARG A 115 12.66 13.85 8.35
CA ARG A 115 11.53 13.12 8.97
C ARG A 115 11.87 12.48 10.32
N GLN A 116 12.95 11.70 10.39
CA GLN A 116 13.39 11.05 11.62
C GLN A 116 13.76 12.06 12.71
N SER A 117 14.39 13.20 12.36
CA SER A 117 14.72 14.25 13.31
C SER A 117 13.49 15.03 13.78
N ALA A 118 12.51 15.27 12.91
CA ALA A 118 11.25 15.93 13.29
C ALA A 118 10.46 15.08 14.30
N VAL A 119 10.27 13.79 14.00
CA VAL A 119 9.60 12.85 14.91
C VAL A 119 10.36 12.70 16.23
N LEU A 120 11.69 12.62 16.21
CA LEU A 120 12.50 12.57 17.43
C LEU A 120 12.31 13.83 18.28
N TYR A 121 12.45 15.03 17.71
CA TYR A 121 12.29 16.30 18.42
C TYR A 121 10.89 16.43 19.04
N ALA A 122 9.84 16.10 18.29
CA ALA A 122 8.47 16.12 18.79
C ALA A 122 8.21 15.06 19.87
N THR A 123 8.81 13.87 19.77
CA THR A 123 8.69 12.82 20.79
C THR A 123 9.42 13.21 22.08
N THR A 124 10.61 13.80 21.98
CA THR A 124 11.33 14.36 23.14
C THR A 124 10.50 15.46 23.80
N PHE A 125 10.00 16.42 23.03
CA PHE A 125 9.15 17.51 23.52
C PHE A 125 7.90 17.00 24.27
N LEU A 126 7.14 16.08 23.66
CA LEU A 126 5.99 15.46 24.32
C LEU A 126 6.39 14.71 25.60
N SER A 127 7.53 14.00 25.60
CA SER A 127 7.98 13.23 26.76
C SER A 127 8.34 14.14 27.94
N VAL A 128 9.03 15.26 27.71
CA VAL A 128 9.35 16.24 28.75
C VAL A 128 8.08 16.87 29.31
N ASN A 129 7.18 17.35 28.44
CA ASN A 129 5.93 18.00 28.87
C ASN A 129 5.01 17.04 29.66
N ILE A 130 4.87 15.79 29.21
CA ILE A 130 4.07 14.78 29.93
C ILE A 130 4.67 14.45 31.30
N VAL A 131 6.01 14.41 31.42
CA VAL A 131 6.68 14.18 32.72
C VAL A 131 6.55 15.37 33.65
N SER A 132 6.77 16.61 33.19
CA SER A 132 6.60 17.81 34.04
C SER A 132 5.16 17.94 34.54
N ILE A 133 4.15 17.83 33.67
CA ILE A 133 2.72 17.88 34.06
C ILE A 133 2.36 16.69 34.99
N GLY A 134 2.94 15.52 34.74
CA GLY A 134 2.73 14.33 35.58
C GLY A 134 3.26 14.49 37.00
N LEU A 135 4.43 15.15 37.16
CA LEU A 135 5.01 15.44 38.48
C LEU A 135 4.24 16.55 39.20
N GLU A 136 3.92 17.67 38.53
CA GLU A 136 3.07 18.73 39.13
C GLU A 136 1.74 18.17 39.67
N LEU A 137 1.14 17.20 38.97
CA LEU A 137 -0.08 16.53 39.42
C LEU A 137 0.16 15.60 40.62
N VAL A 138 1.33 14.95 40.74
CA VAL A 138 1.71 14.16 41.92
C VAL A 138 1.88 15.05 43.14
N ASP A 139 2.55 16.20 43.00
CA ASP A 139 2.82 17.11 44.10
C ASP A 139 1.51 17.70 44.65
N VAL A 140 0.63 18.15 43.75
CA VAL A 140 -0.73 18.64 44.08
C VAL A 140 -1.61 17.56 44.74
N THR A 141 -1.43 16.28 44.42
CA THR A 141 -2.29 15.19 44.96
C THR A 141 -1.72 14.49 46.20
N THR A 142 -0.40 14.58 46.43
CA THR A 142 0.27 13.90 47.55
C THR A 142 0.77 14.85 48.63
N GLY A 143 0.99 16.13 48.32
CA GLY A 143 1.63 17.09 49.23
C GLY A 143 3.13 16.84 49.44
N VAL A 144 3.75 16.05 48.56
CA VAL A 144 5.21 15.94 48.45
C VAL A 144 5.68 17.07 47.54
N ASP A 145 6.58 17.92 48.01
CA ASP A 145 7.29 18.89 47.15
C ASP A 145 8.33 18.15 46.30
N THR A 146 8.32 18.32 44.98
CA THR A 146 9.46 17.98 44.13
C THR A 146 10.04 19.25 43.51
N ASP A 147 11.30 19.58 43.84
CA ASP A 147 11.98 20.81 43.37
C ASP A 147 12.27 20.85 41.85
N ILE A 148 11.83 19.85 41.09
CA ILE A 148 12.34 19.48 39.76
C ILE A 148 11.43 19.85 38.55
N PRO A 149 10.07 19.77 38.61
CA PRO A 149 9.23 19.83 37.40
C PRO A 149 9.31 21.16 36.64
N GLY A 150 9.29 22.27 37.39
CA GLY A 150 9.27 23.62 36.85
C GLY A 150 10.59 24.05 36.21
N GLU A 151 11.74 23.60 36.75
CA GLU A 151 13.05 23.92 36.17
C GLU A 151 13.26 23.24 34.81
N LEU A 152 12.84 21.97 34.66
CA LEU A 152 12.91 21.24 33.39
C LEU A 152 12.02 21.88 32.31
N PHE A 153 10.79 22.26 32.68
CA PHE A 153 9.88 22.96 31.77
C PHE A 153 10.41 24.34 31.38
N LEU A 154 10.92 25.13 32.34
CA LEU A 154 11.57 26.42 32.05
C LEU A 154 12.78 26.27 31.12
N LEU A 155 13.61 25.24 31.31
CA LEU A 155 14.78 24.98 30.46
C LEU A 155 14.37 24.65 29.02
N GLU A 156 13.32 23.86 28.82
CA GLU A 156 12.80 23.53 27.48
C GLU A 156 12.16 24.76 26.81
N VAL A 157 11.35 25.53 27.54
CA VAL A 157 10.77 26.79 27.05
C VAL A 157 11.87 27.78 26.67
N LEU A 158 12.93 27.92 27.50
CA LEU A 158 14.09 28.76 27.20
C LEU A 158 14.87 28.26 25.97
N PHE A 159 14.99 26.95 25.76
CA PHE A 159 15.63 26.39 24.56
C PHE A 159 14.84 26.68 23.28
N LEU A 160 13.51 26.53 23.31
CA LEU A 160 12.64 26.88 22.19
C LEU A 160 12.59 28.39 21.92
N PHE A 161 12.56 29.21 22.98
CA PHE A 161 12.73 30.67 22.85
C PHE A 161 14.08 31.02 22.24
N ALA A 162 15.17 30.35 22.61
CA ALA A 162 16.49 30.57 22.04
C ALA A 162 16.54 30.24 20.54
N ASP A 163 15.95 29.13 20.07
CA ASP A 163 15.88 28.81 18.63
C ASP A 163 15.08 29.85 17.82
N VAL A 164 14.02 30.42 18.43
CA VAL A 164 13.23 31.51 17.82
C VAL A 164 13.99 32.84 17.80
N PHE A 165 14.65 33.22 18.89
CA PHE A 165 15.39 34.49 19.03
C PHE A 165 16.74 34.50 18.31
N LEU A 166 17.42 33.36 18.18
CA LEU A 166 18.62 33.19 17.37
C LEU A 166 18.31 33.06 15.86
N TRP A 167 17.07 33.35 15.46
CA TRP A 167 16.55 33.38 14.08
C TRP A 167 16.68 32.09 13.26
N ARG A 168 17.10 30.96 13.85
CA ARG A 168 17.19 29.68 13.13
C ARG A 168 15.81 29.05 12.92
N ARG A 169 14.98 29.02 13.97
CA ARG A 169 13.64 28.38 13.96
C ARG A 169 13.65 26.91 13.53
N ASP A 170 14.82 26.26 13.54
CA ASP A 170 15.02 24.91 13.01
C ASP A 170 14.48 23.86 13.99
N ALA A 171 14.68 24.07 15.29
CA ALA A 171 14.21 23.16 16.33
C ALA A 171 12.68 23.27 16.49
N ILE A 172 12.14 24.48 16.57
CA ILE A 172 10.69 24.68 16.71
C ILE A 172 9.94 24.21 15.46
N LYS A 173 10.51 24.37 14.25
CA LYS A 173 9.93 23.79 13.03
C LYS A 173 9.94 22.26 13.09
N LYS A 174 11.05 21.62 13.49
CA LYS A 174 11.12 20.15 13.65
C LYS A 174 10.12 19.62 14.66
N VAL A 175 9.95 20.30 15.80
CA VAL A 175 8.90 19.98 16.78
C VAL A 175 7.52 20.08 16.14
N MET A 176 7.18 21.18 15.46
CA MET A 176 5.86 21.35 14.82
C MET A 176 5.60 20.34 13.69
N ASP A 177 6.56 20.11 12.78
CA ASP A 177 6.44 19.12 11.70
C ASP A 177 6.41 17.69 12.24
N GLY A 178 6.98 17.41 13.42
CA GLY A 178 6.90 16.11 14.09
C GLY A 178 5.58 15.92 14.85
N LEU A 179 5.12 16.94 15.57
CA LEU A 179 3.81 16.94 16.25
C LEU A 179 2.67 16.75 15.24
N GLN A 180 2.76 17.40 14.07
CA GLN A 180 1.81 17.17 12.98
C GLN A 180 1.79 15.69 12.59
N ARG A 181 2.94 15.04 12.36
CA ARG A 181 3.00 13.61 12.02
C ARG A 181 2.47 12.67 13.12
N ILE A 182 2.58 13.07 14.38
CA ILE A 182 2.13 12.27 15.54
C ILE A 182 0.60 12.36 15.71
N PHE A 183 -0.01 13.52 15.46
CA PHE A 183 -1.44 13.76 15.75
C PHE A 183 -2.34 13.85 14.51
N GLU A 184 -1.82 14.16 13.32
CA GLU A 184 -2.60 14.26 12.08
C GLU A 184 -2.89 12.87 11.48
N LYS A 185 -3.74 12.10 12.15
CA LYS A 185 -4.26 10.83 11.66
C LYS A 185 -5.29 11.06 10.54
N ASP A 186 -4.81 11.54 9.40
CA ASP A 186 -5.65 11.73 8.22
C ASP A 186 -5.84 10.41 7.45
N ASN A 187 -7.02 9.83 7.62
CA ASN A 187 -7.45 8.66 6.87
C ASN A 187 -7.49 8.93 5.34
N ILE A 188 -7.69 10.18 4.91
CA ILE A 188 -7.70 10.57 3.49
C ILE A 188 -6.28 10.48 2.92
N ARG A 189 -5.30 11.17 3.51
CA ARG A 189 -3.88 11.05 3.11
C ARG A 189 -3.37 9.61 3.17
N LYS A 190 -3.72 8.85 4.22
CA LYS A 190 -3.36 7.43 4.30
C LYS A 190 -3.95 6.64 3.11
N CYS A 191 -5.24 6.78 2.86
CA CYS A 191 -5.93 6.08 1.78
C CYS A 191 -5.38 6.49 0.39
N ARG A 192 -5.04 7.77 0.19
CA ARG A 192 -4.37 8.27 -1.01
C ARG A 192 -3.02 7.60 -1.26
N VAL A 193 -2.21 7.45 -0.21
CA VAL A 193 -0.92 6.75 -0.30
C VAL A 193 -1.11 5.28 -0.68
N GLU A 194 -2.07 4.61 -0.06
CA GLU A 194 -2.40 3.20 -0.36
C GLU A 194 -2.94 3.04 -1.80
N ALA A 195 -3.85 3.92 -2.24
CA ALA A 195 -4.35 3.98 -3.62
C ALA A 195 -3.23 4.27 -4.63
N SER A 196 -2.27 5.15 -4.29
CA SER A 196 -1.13 5.49 -5.16
C SER A 196 -0.19 4.30 -5.34
N SER A 197 0.13 3.59 -4.25
CA SER A 197 0.91 2.34 -4.32
C SER A 197 0.16 1.23 -5.07
N PHE A 198 -1.15 1.08 -4.88
CA PHE A 198 -1.98 0.12 -5.61
C PHE A 198 -2.00 0.40 -7.13
N VAL A 199 -2.31 1.64 -7.53
CA VAL A 199 -2.38 2.04 -8.95
C VAL A 199 -1.02 1.88 -9.62
N ALA A 200 0.06 2.30 -8.97
CA ALA A 200 1.42 2.09 -9.50
C ALA A 200 1.78 0.62 -9.62
N ALA A 201 1.51 -0.21 -8.60
CA ALA A 201 1.75 -1.65 -8.66
C ALA A 201 1.00 -2.31 -9.81
N TYR A 202 -0.28 -1.97 -9.97
CA TYR A 202 -1.15 -2.54 -10.99
C TYR A 202 -0.66 -2.24 -12.41
N LEU A 203 -0.42 -0.95 -12.70
CA LEU A 203 0.02 -0.50 -14.00
C LEU A 203 1.42 -1.03 -14.36
N LEU A 204 2.32 -1.16 -13.39
CA LEU A 204 3.65 -1.73 -13.60
C LEU A 204 3.65 -3.26 -13.67
N GLY A 205 2.58 -3.94 -13.26
CA GLY A 205 2.51 -5.40 -13.22
C GLY A 205 3.32 -6.00 -12.07
N VAL A 206 3.35 -5.30 -10.92
CA VAL A 206 3.96 -5.76 -9.67
C VAL A 206 2.92 -6.60 -8.91
N PRO A 207 3.21 -7.86 -8.56
CA PRO A 207 2.18 -8.80 -8.09
C PRO A 207 1.69 -8.56 -6.65
N LEU A 208 2.21 -7.58 -5.92
CA LEU A 208 1.87 -7.30 -4.51
C LEU A 208 1.03 -6.00 -4.37
N LEU A 209 -0.06 -5.94 -5.14
CA LEU A 209 -0.95 -4.77 -5.28
C LEU A 209 -1.47 -4.17 -3.97
N CYS A 210 -1.74 -5.02 -2.98
CA CYS A 210 -2.51 -4.71 -1.78
C CYS A 210 -1.70 -4.10 -0.64
N TYR A 211 -0.37 -4.11 -0.74
CA TYR A 211 0.51 -3.71 0.36
C TYR A 211 1.24 -2.41 0.07
N ARG A 212 1.44 -1.63 1.14
CA ARG A 212 2.45 -0.59 1.18
C ARG A 212 3.83 -1.24 0.97
N PRO A 213 4.69 -0.71 0.08
CA PRO A 213 6.05 -1.20 -0.12
C PRO A 213 6.79 -1.41 1.22
N SER A 214 7.17 -2.65 1.51
CA SER A 214 7.80 -3.08 2.75
C SER A 214 9.02 -3.94 2.48
N ARG A 215 9.94 -4.04 3.45
CA ARG A 215 11.15 -4.88 3.29
C ARG A 215 10.83 -6.34 3.00
N GLU A 216 9.74 -6.86 3.56
CA GLU A 216 9.28 -8.24 3.40
C GLU A 216 8.64 -8.45 2.02
N SER A 217 7.71 -7.58 1.62
CA SER A 217 7.07 -7.64 0.30
C SER A 217 8.09 -7.54 -0.85
N MET A 218 9.07 -6.65 -0.73
CA MET A 218 10.12 -6.50 -1.75
C MET A 218 11.14 -7.66 -1.77
N ALA A 219 11.26 -8.45 -0.70
CA ALA A 219 12.15 -9.62 -0.66
C ALA A 219 11.60 -10.84 -1.41
N LEU A 220 10.29 -10.88 -1.63
CA LEU A 220 9.58 -11.99 -2.30
C LEU A 220 9.47 -11.83 -3.82
N ILE A 221 9.77 -10.64 -4.34
CA ILE A 221 9.82 -10.39 -5.78
C ILE A 221 11.28 -10.49 -6.21
N GLU A 222 11.57 -11.28 -7.25
CA GLU A 222 12.92 -11.40 -7.80
C GLU A 222 13.41 -10.05 -8.35
N ALA A 223 14.12 -9.30 -7.51
CA ALA A 223 14.48 -7.91 -7.78
C ALA A 223 15.36 -7.74 -9.03
N LYS A 224 16.04 -8.79 -9.49
CA LYS A 224 16.97 -8.75 -10.63
C LYS A 224 16.37 -8.15 -11.90
N ASP A 225 15.17 -8.62 -12.28
CA ASP A 225 14.57 -8.30 -13.59
C ASP A 225 13.42 -7.28 -13.46
N ASN A 226 12.99 -6.95 -12.23
CA ASN A 226 11.91 -6.00 -11.95
C ASN A 226 12.32 -4.79 -11.06
N LEU A 227 13.62 -4.58 -10.78
CA LEU A 227 14.07 -3.55 -9.83
C LEU A 227 13.49 -2.16 -10.09
N ASP A 228 13.50 -1.70 -11.34
CA ASP A 228 13.02 -0.35 -11.65
C ASP A 228 11.51 -0.21 -11.39
N LYS A 229 10.73 -1.26 -11.63
CA LYS A 229 9.30 -1.31 -11.27
C LYS A 229 9.11 -1.30 -9.76
N LEU A 230 9.92 -2.06 -9.01
CA LEU A 230 9.90 -2.08 -7.55
C LEU A 230 10.25 -0.72 -6.95
N LEU A 231 11.21 0.01 -7.53
CA LEU A 231 11.57 1.36 -7.09
C LEU A 231 10.46 2.38 -7.40
N VAL A 232 9.87 2.34 -8.59
CA VAL A 232 8.75 3.24 -8.95
C VAL A 232 7.52 2.96 -8.08
N TRP A 233 7.23 1.69 -7.78
CA TRP A 233 6.19 1.31 -6.80
C TRP A 233 6.52 1.78 -5.38
N ALA A 234 7.77 1.60 -4.92
CA ALA A 234 8.25 2.07 -3.62
C ALA A 234 8.09 3.59 -3.47
N MET A 235 8.35 4.36 -4.53
CA MET A 235 8.22 5.81 -4.54
C MET A 235 6.83 6.33 -4.93
N ALA A 236 5.84 5.48 -5.19
CA ALA A 236 4.49 5.91 -5.58
C ALA A 236 3.74 6.63 -4.44
N GLY A 237 3.82 6.12 -3.21
CA GLY A 237 3.30 6.81 -2.03
C GLY A 237 3.95 8.20 -1.85
N PRO A 238 5.30 8.26 -1.72
CA PRO A 238 6.03 9.53 -1.66
C PRO A 238 5.72 10.50 -2.80
N ALA A 239 5.61 10.02 -4.04
CA ALA A 239 5.26 10.85 -5.20
C ALA A 239 3.89 11.52 -5.06
N SER A 240 2.93 10.87 -4.41
CA SER A 240 1.58 11.40 -4.17
C SER A 240 1.58 12.48 -3.08
N GLU A 241 2.24 12.23 -1.94
CA GLU A 241 2.37 13.23 -0.86
C GLU A 241 3.14 14.47 -1.33
N VAL A 242 4.25 14.30 -2.06
CA VAL A 242 5.06 15.42 -2.55
C VAL A 242 4.32 16.30 -3.57
N GLN A 243 3.39 15.74 -4.34
CA GLN A 243 2.62 16.50 -5.32
C GLN A 243 1.46 17.30 -4.71
N ILE A 244 0.90 16.84 -3.59
CA ILE A 244 -0.37 17.37 -3.05
C ILE A 244 -0.15 18.08 -1.72
N ASP A 245 0.57 17.44 -0.79
CA ASP A 245 0.89 17.97 0.54
C ASP A 245 2.25 18.69 0.59
N GLY A 246 3.12 18.46 -0.42
CA GLY A 246 4.44 19.10 -0.56
C GLY A 246 5.51 18.58 0.40
N LYS A 247 5.17 17.65 1.30
CA LYS A 247 6.06 17.05 2.30
C LYS A 247 5.67 15.61 2.63
N LEU A 248 6.65 14.78 3.04
CA LEU A 248 6.44 13.38 3.40
C LEU A 248 5.92 13.29 4.84
N ILE A 249 4.67 12.88 5.06
CA ILE A 249 4.06 12.81 6.40
C ILE A 249 3.91 11.33 6.78
N GLU A 250 3.18 10.60 5.94
CA GLU A 250 2.91 9.18 6.04
C GLU A 250 4.09 8.33 5.55
N THR A 251 4.71 8.68 4.43
CA THR A 251 5.62 7.79 3.69
C THR A 251 7.10 7.91 4.08
N ASP A 252 7.86 6.89 3.70
CA ASP A 252 9.28 6.71 4.05
C ASP A 252 10.08 6.42 2.77
N GLU A 253 10.88 7.39 2.33
CA GLU A 253 11.76 7.28 1.17
C GLU A 253 12.91 6.29 1.40
N THR A 254 13.26 6.01 2.65
CA THR A 254 14.36 5.10 2.98
C THR A 254 14.03 3.66 2.60
N VAL A 255 12.76 3.29 2.41
CA VAL A 255 12.34 1.97 1.90
C VAL A 255 13.02 1.65 0.57
N ALA A 256 13.05 2.59 -0.37
CA ALA A 256 13.69 2.40 -1.67
C ALA A 256 15.24 2.38 -1.57
N LEU A 257 15.82 3.21 -0.69
CA LEU A 257 17.27 3.19 -0.43
C LEU A 257 17.70 1.89 0.25
N ASN A 258 16.89 1.36 1.17
CA ASN A 258 17.12 0.11 1.89
C ASN A 258 16.99 -1.10 0.96
N LEU A 259 16.06 -1.07 -0.02
CA LEU A 259 16.03 -2.04 -1.11
C LEU A 259 17.38 -2.05 -1.85
N LEU A 260 17.84 -0.90 -2.36
CA LEU A 260 19.11 -0.79 -3.08
C LEU A 260 20.33 -1.22 -2.24
N LYS A 261 20.34 -0.91 -0.94
CA LYS A 261 21.38 -1.33 0.00
C LYS A 261 21.37 -2.85 0.26
N SER A 262 20.20 -3.50 0.18
CA SER A 262 20.05 -4.95 0.39
C SER A 262 20.47 -5.80 -0.81
N LEU A 263 20.60 -5.22 -2.01
CA LEU A 263 20.95 -5.96 -3.23
C LEU A 263 22.39 -6.53 -3.16
N PRO A 264 22.63 -7.77 -3.65
CA PRO A 264 23.96 -8.36 -3.69
C PRO A 264 25.01 -7.50 -4.42
N THR A 265 26.25 -7.47 -3.94
CA THR A 265 27.36 -6.66 -4.49
C THR A 265 27.74 -7.01 -5.94
N SER A 266 27.34 -8.18 -6.43
CA SER A 266 27.39 -8.55 -7.86
C SER A 266 26.33 -7.78 -8.66
N MET A 267 25.07 -7.86 -8.24
CA MET A 267 23.92 -7.19 -8.86
C MET A 267 24.09 -5.66 -8.81
N ARG A 268 24.49 -5.09 -7.67
CA ARG A 268 24.77 -3.65 -7.55
C ARG A 268 25.81 -3.15 -8.56
N ARG A 269 26.91 -3.88 -8.76
CA ARG A 269 27.91 -3.51 -9.76
C ARG A 269 27.38 -3.63 -11.20
N GLY A 270 26.61 -4.67 -11.51
CA GLY A 270 25.94 -4.81 -12.81
C GLY A 270 24.90 -3.70 -13.10
N LEU A 271 24.38 -3.05 -12.06
CA LEU A 271 23.40 -1.96 -12.13
C LEU A 271 24.01 -0.54 -12.06
N GLY A 272 25.34 -0.42 -11.93
CA GLY A 272 26.01 0.87 -11.75
C GLY A 272 25.78 1.53 -10.37
N LEU A 273 25.59 0.73 -9.32
CA LEU A 273 25.29 1.17 -7.94
C LEU A 273 26.51 0.98 -7.01
N THR A 274 27.61 1.62 -7.36
CA THR A 274 28.91 1.54 -6.67
C THR A 274 28.97 2.42 -5.42
N GLY A 275 28.36 3.61 -5.46
CA GLY A 275 28.26 4.57 -4.35
C GLY A 275 26.83 4.78 -3.83
N GLU A 276 26.69 5.59 -2.78
CA GLU A 276 25.37 5.98 -2.25
C GLU A 276 24.68 7.06 -3.10
N GLU A 277 25.44 7.96 -3.73
CA GLU A 277 24.90 9.00 -4.61
C GLU A 277 24.20 8.40 -5.85
N GLU A 278 24.76 7.35 -6.43
CA GLU A 278 24.18 6.61 -7.56
C GLU A 278 22.85 5.94 -7.17
N ALA A 279 22.78 5.39 -5.95
CA ALA A 279 21.55 4.85 -5.39
C ALA A 279 20.51 5.96 -5.14
N LEU A 280 20.92 7.09 -4.57
CA LEU A 280 20.06 8.25 -4.36
C LEU A 280 19.52 8.82 -5.69
N ASN A 281 20.36 8.90 -6.73
CA ASN A 281 19.96 9.35 -8.06
C ASN A 281 18.99 8.37 -8.75
N ARG A 282 19.11 7.05 -8.51
CA ARG A 282 18.11 6.06 -8.94
C ARG A 282 16.78 6.20 -8.19
N VAL A 283 16.80 6.53 -6.90
CA VAL A 283 15.57 6.82 -6.11
C VAL A 283 14.92 8.14 -6.54
N ARG A 284 15.71 9.20 -6.82
CA ARG A 284 15.23 10.46 -7.40
C ARG A 284 14.57 10.25 -8.78
N TRP A 285 15.18 9.41 -9.63
CA TRP A 285 14.55 8.99 -10.88
C TRP A 285 13.22 8.26 -10.63
N ALA A 286 13.18 7.30 -9.71
CA ALA A 286 11.99 6.52 -9.42
C ALA A 286 10.84 7.39 -8.87
N LEU A 287 11.14 8.37 -8.00
CA LEU A 287 10.18 9.38 -7.53
C LEU A 287 9.64 10.23 -8.68
N ALA A 288 10.49 10.67 -9.61
CA ALA A 288 10.09 11.45 -10.78
C ALA A 288 9.26 10.63 -11.79
N GLU A 289 9.56 9.34 -11.98
CA GLU A 289 8.82 8.47 -12.89
C GLU A 289 7.48 8.03 -12.29
N ALA A 290 7.44 7.71 -10.99
CA ALA A 290 6.21 7.48 -10.24
C ALA A 290 5.31 8.72 -10.26
N SER A 291 5.89 9.91 -10.14
CA SER A 291 5.14 11.17 -10.23
C SER A 291 4.44 11.33 -11.57
N LYS A 292 5.13 11.08 -12.69
CA LYS A 292 4.53 11.11 -14.05
C LYS A 292 3.42 10.06 -14.20
N LEU A 293 3.65 8.84 -13.71
CA LEU A 293 2.68 7.75 -13.78
C LEU A 293 1.37 8.12 -13.08
N LEU A 294 1.45 8.64 -11.85
CA LEU A 294 0.29 9.07 -11.08
C LEU A 294 -0.39 10.33 -11.67
N GLN A 295 0.37 11.26 -12.26
CA GLN A 295 -0.21 12.42 -12.97
C GLN A 295 -1.01 11.98 -14.22
N PHE A 296 -0.42 11.12 -15.05
CA PHE A 296 -1.05 10.61 -16.26
C PHE A 296 -2.31 9.78 -15.95
N HIS A 297 -2.32 9.05 -14.83
CA HIS A 297 -3.46 8.28 -14.34
C HIS A 297 -4.24 8.97 -13.20
N SER A 298 -4.16 10.30 -13.07
CA SER A 298 -4.75 11.05 -11.94
C SER A 298 -6.26 10.85 -11.78
N GLY A 299 -7.01 10.78 -12.88
CA GLY A 299 -8.45 10.47 -12.86
C GLY A 299 -8.78 9.04 -12.42
N LEU A 300 -7.90 8.08 -12.69
CA LEU A 300 -8.01 6.71 -12.17
C LEU A 300 -7.69 6.68 -10.66
N LEU A 301 -6.61 7.36 -10.26
CA LEU A 301 -6.18 7.46 -8.86
C LEU A 301 -7.27 8.03 -7.96
N ALA A 302 -7.89 9.16 -8.34
CA ALA A 302 -8.91 9.82 -7.53
C ALA A 302 -10.18 8.95 -7.32
N GLU A 303 -10.59 8.16 -8.30
CA GLU A 303 -11.74 7.25 -8.17
C GLU A 303 -11.38 5.96 -7.41
N VAL A 304 -10.12 5.52 -7.45
CA VAL A 304 -9.62 4.44 -6.56
C VAL A 304 -9.51 4.94 -5.11
N GLU A 305 -8.96 6.14 -4.86
CA GLU A 305 -8.95 6.80 -3.53
C GLU A 305 -10.39 6.90 -2.99
N ARG A 306 -11.35 7.38 -3.81
CA ARG A 306 -12.76 7.46 -3.42
C ARG A 306 -13.40 6.10 -3.11
N ARG A 307 -13.03 5.03 -3.82
CA ARG A 307 -13.55 3.67 -3.59
C ARG A 307 -12.95 3.04 -2.34
N MET A 308 -11.63 3.16 -2.13
CA MET A 308 -10.96 2.68 -0.93
C MET A 308 -11.46 3.43 0.33
N LEU A 309 -11.73 4.75 0.24
CA LEU A 309 -12.37 5.52 1.31
C LEU A 309 -13.81 5.06 1.62
N ALA A 310 -14.52 4.49 0.64
CA ALA A 310 -15.83 3.87 0.83
C ALA A 310 -15.74 2.41 1.35
N GLY A 311 -14.53 1.89 1.60
CA GLY A 311 -14.32 0.52 2.09
C GLY A 311 -14.35 -0.56 1.01
N ALA A 312 -14.19 -0.21 -0.27
CA ALA A 312 -14.13 -1.18 -1.37
C ALA A 312 -12.94 -2.13 -1.24
N SER A 313 -13.11 -3.38 -1.66
CA SER A 313 -12.05 -4.41 -1.58
C SER A 313 -10.94 -4.20 -2.62
N VAL A 314 -9.83 -4.92 -2.47
CA VAL A 314 -8.72 -4.89 -3.46
C VAL A 314 -9.18 -5.49 -4.79
N GLY A 315 -9.95 -6.58 -4.73
CA GLY A 315 -10.55 -7.22 -5.89
C GLY A 315 -11.64 -6.37 -6.57
N GLU A 316 -12.38 -5.54 -5.83
CA GLU A 316 -13.31 -4.54 -6.38
C GLU A 316 -12.54 -3.37 -7.03
N CYS A 317 -11.44 -2.93 -6.43
CA CYS A 317 -10.56 -1.93 -7.04
C CYS A 317 -9.95 -2.46 -8.35
N VAL A 318 -9.43 -3.70 -8.39
CA VAL A 318 -8.93 -4.33 -9.63
C VAL A 318 -10.05 -4.48 -10.67
N GLN A 319 -11.24 -4.92 -10.28
CA GLN A 319 -12.40 -5.01 -11.18
C GLN A 319 -12.77 -3.65 -11.77
N PHE A 320 -12.66 -2.58 -11.00
CA PHE A 320 -12.89 -1.22 -11.49
C PHE A 320 -11.83 -0.78 -12.51
N VAL A 321 -10.53 -1.06 -12.29
CA VAL A 321 -9.49 -0.79 -13.30
C VAL A 321 -9.75 -1.58 -14.59
N GLU A 322 -10.18 -2.85 -14.47
CA GLU A 322 -10.57 -3.71 -15.60
C GLU A 322 -11.77 -3.15 -16.39
N GLN A 323 -12.76 -2.54 -15.71
CA GLN A 323 -13.90 -1.90 -16.37
C GLN A 323 -13.45 -0.69 -17.19
N LEU A 324 -12.64 0.21 -16.61
CA LEU A 324 -12.08 1.34 -17.36
C LEU A 324 -11.17 0.93 -18.51
N ALA A 325 -10.25 -0.02 -18.29
CA ALA A 325 -9.29 -0.48 -19.30
C ALA A 325 -9.97 -1.16 -20.50
N SER A 326 -11.12 -1.82 -20.28
CA SER A 326 -11.92 -2.43 -21.35
C SER A 326 -12.92 -1.47 -22.01
N GLY A 327 -13.02 -0.21 -21.56
CA GLY A 327 -14.05 0.73 -22.00
C GLY A 327 -15.47 0.36 -21.56
N THR A 328 -15.61 -0.57 -20.61
CA THR A 328 -16.91 -0.97 -20.04
C THR A 328 -17.36 0.07 -19.03
N PRO A 329 -18.61 0.59 -19.08
CA PRO A 329 -19.09 1.53 -18.06
C PRO A 329 -19.01 0.87 -16.68
N PRO A 330 -18.44 1.57 -15.67
CA PRO A 330 -18.21 0.96 -14.37
C PRO A 330 -19.53 0.65 -13.66
N SER A 331 -19.57 -0.47 -12.93
CA SER A 331 -20.72 -0.76 -12.06
C SER A 331 -20.85 0.38 -11.02
N PRO A 332 -22.08 0.83 -10.71
CA PRO A 332 -22.29 1.68 -9.55
C PRO A 332 -21.71 0.96 -8.32
N ALA A 333 -20.99 1.72 -7.49
CA ALA A 333 -20.53 1.21 -6.21
C ALA A 333 -21.74 0.85 -5.34
N ARG A 334 -21.61 -0.21 -4.54
CA ARG A 334 -22.57 -0.48 -3.47
C ARG A 334 -22.44 0.63 -2.43
N ALA A 335 -23.57 1.24 -2.10
CA ALA A 335 -23.72 2.25 -1.06
C ALA A 335 -24.42 1.64 0.17
#